data_AF-A0AAU4ATV8-F1
#
_entry.id   AF-A0AAU4ATV8-F1
#
_cell.length_a   1.000
_cell.length_b   1.000
_cell.length_c   1.000
_cell.angle_alpha   90.00
_cell.angle_beta   90.00
_cell.angle_gamma   90.00
#
_symmetry.space_group_name_H-M   'P 1'
#
loop_
_entity.id
_entity.type
_entity.pdbx_description
1 polymer ?
#
loop_
_entity_poly.entity_id
_entity_poly.type
_entity_poly.pdbx_seq_one_letter_code
_entity_poly.pdbx_strand_id
1 'polypeptide(L)'
;MTYEVTVESEIPAGAPDLDPLQREGVGNLLGRHLHALDAVDGPDGVEVDVLDHLIAVHPGGALVNVVVDAPTLEFAEEAVRAVMTDVLERTELLADWTIARCEVELHPDLAQESLHAADGPDAPPSDPAERARRHLEAPAGPVSGKFDESEVEVMRSKLRAMGTQLHAFSLDSFGYTEDKEDEDEEGYGSLVTQEAAEIAAGALVYGIHLLVDELFADLDRLANDGPNVAESDEVFMVLDGLPERYVLKYDVLFVRRLITTAVCMTARLTQPHFGQLTCVAEELLMRLLLIQAEVTADLYGLLDDQVRQALESFADEVYEDMDHEWLYEPSADGIDEDPAFAHMGIAPMGINDWFVPFNEGRFVHPFAANDAYGANAESDTDE
;
A
#
# COMPACT_ATOMS: atom_id res chain seq x y z
N MET A 1 -30.21 -2.74 -9.26
CA MET A 1 -28.82 -2.97 -8.84
C MET A 1 -28.47 -1.92 -7.82
N THR A 2 -27.75 -2.30 -6.77
CA THR A 2 -27.34 -1.35 -5.74
C THR A 2 -26.13 -0.55 -6.20
N TYR A 3 -26.20 0.77 -6.06
CA TYR A 3 -25.13 1.71 -6.36
C TYR A 3 -24.86 2.61 -5.16
N GLU A 4 -23.61 2.99 -4.98
CA GLU A 4 -23.18 3.93 -3.97
C GLU A 4 -22.83 5.25 -4.65
N VAL A 5 -23.49 6.34 -4.25
CA VAL A 5 -23.34 7.64 -4.88
C VAL A 5 -22.85 8.65 -3.87
N THR A 6 -21.65 9.17 -4.10
CA THR A 6 -21.00 10.17 -3.25
C THR A 6 -21.24 11.56 -3.82
N VAL A 7 -21.89 12.43 -3.05
CA VAL A 7 -22.17 13.83 -3.39
C VAL A 7 -21.39 14.76 -2.47
N GLU A 8 -20.56 15.63 -3.06
CA GLU A 8 -19.86 16.69 -2.36
C GLU A 8 -20.55 18.03 -2.61
N SER A 9 -20.91 18.71 -1.52
CA SER A 9 -21.53 20.02 -1.51
C SER A 9 -20.64 21.03 -0.80
N GLU A 10 -20.50 22.22 -1.38
CA GLU A 10 -19.60 23.26 -0.89
C GLU A 10 -20.37 24.50 -0.40
N ILE A 11 -19.80 25.16 0.61
CA ILE A 11 -20.25 26.48 1.05
C ILE A 11 -20.06 27.52 -0.08
N PRO A 12 -20.86 28.60 -0.11
CA PRO A 12 -20.72 29.65 -1.12
C PRO A 12 -19.30 30.22 -1.15
N ALA A 13 -18.76 30.44 -2.36
CA ALA A 13 -17.41 30.94 -2.53
C ALA A 13 -17.17 32.26 -1.77
N GLY A 14 -16.17 32.24 -0.87
CA GLY A 14 -15.82 33.39 -0.02
C GLY A 14 -16.58 33.46 1.31
N ALA A 15 -17.44 32.49 1.62
CA ALA A 15 -17.98 32.29 2.96
C ALA A 15 -16.87 31.78 3.92
N PRO A 16 -16.93 32.10 5.22
CA PRO A 16 -16.01 31.52 6.20
C PRO A 16 -16.33 30.05 6.43
N ASP A 17 -15.29 29.27 6.75
CA ASP A 17 -15.40 27.86 7.12
C ASP A 17 -16.38 27.64 8.28
N LEU A 18 -17.04 26.48 8.26
CA LEU A 18 -17.99 26.05 9.28
C LEU A 18 -17.27 25.73 10.60
N ASP A 19 -17.72 26.38 11.67
CA ASP A 19 -17.30 26.03 13.02
C ASP A 19 -17.89 24.67 13.47
N PRO A 20 -17.39 24.06 14.57
CA PRO A 20 -17.88 22.77 15.03
C PRO A 20 -19.41 22.71 15.29
N LEU A 21 -20.03 23.81 15.74
CA LEU A 21 -21.47 23.84 16.00
C LEU A 21 -22.27 23.98 14.69
N GLN A 22 -21.76 24.75 13.75
CA GLN A 22 -22.34 24.88 12.41
C GLN A 22 -22.29 23.54 11.67
N ARG A 23 -21.20 22.78 11.80
CA ARG A 23 -21.07 21.44 11.18
C ARG A 23 -22.13 20.45 11.68
N GLU A 24 -22.36 20.41 12.99
CA GLU A 24 -23.46 19.64 13.60
C GLU A 24 -24.84 20.10 13.10
N GLY A 25 -25.03 21.41 12.92
CA GLY A 25 -26.25 21.99 12.39
C GLY A 25 -26.54 21.56 10.95
N VAL A 26 -25.52 21.61 10.08
CA VAL A 26 -25.62 21.17 8.68
C VAL A 26 -25.96 19.68 8.60
N GLY A 27 -25.26 18.83 9.38
CA GLY A 27 -25.53 17.39 9.41
C GLY A 27 -26.98 17.08 9.81
N ASN A 28 -27.52 17.80 10.79
CA ASN A 28 -28.91 17.63 11.20
C ASN A 28 -29.93 18.09 10.14
N LEU A 29 -29.63 19.17 9.41
CA LEU A 29 -30.51 19.69 8.35
C LEU A 29 -30.57 18.73 7.17
N LEU A 30 -29.42 18.27 6.68
CA LEU A 30 -29.33 17.28 5.60
C LEU A 30 -29.97 15.95 6.01
N GLY A 31 -29.63 15.44 7.20
CA GLY A 31 -30.14 14.15 7.69
C GLY A 31 -31.66 14.12 7.87
N ARG A 32 -32.28 15.25 8.25
CA ARG A 32 -33.74 15.31 8.38
C ARG A 32 -34.47 15.13 7.04
N HIS A 33 -33.88 15.62 5.95
CA HIS A 33 -34.49 15.50 4.63
C HIS A 33 -34.19 14.16 3.99
N LEU A 34 -32.96 13.65 4.12
CA LEU A 34 -32.57 12.35 3.60
C LEU A 34 -33.25 11.18 4.33
N HIS A 35 -33.45 11.27 5.65
CA HIS A 35 -34.18 10.25 6.41
C HIS A 35 -35.68 10.19 6.09
N ALA A 36 -36.22 11.19 5.40
CA ALA A 36 -37.62 11.20 4.96
C ALA A 36 -37.82 10.64 3.55
N LEU A 37 -36.74 10.20 2.87
CA LEU A 37 -36.78 9.66 1.53
C LEU A 37 -36.83 8.13 1.59
N ASP A 38 -37.94 7.55 1.14
CA ASP A 38 -38.04 6.10 0.92
C ASP A 38 -37.62 5.74 -0.52
N ALA A 39 -37.85 6.64 -1.47
CA ALA A 39 -37.48 6.51 -2.88
C ALA A 39 -37.36 7.88 -3.55
N VAL A 40 -36.69 7.92 -4.70
CA VAL A 40 -36.37 9.14 -5.43
C VAL A 40 -36.67 8.99 -6.93
N ASP A 41 -37.16 10.06 -7.55
CA ASP A 41 -37.48 10.06 -8.98
C ASP A 41 -36.19 10.12 -9.81
N GLY A 42 -35.87 9.03 -10.49
CA GLY A 42 -34.84 8.96 -11.51
C GLY A 42 -35.32 9.48 -12.88
N PRO A 43 -34.41 9.47 -13.88
CA PRO A 43 -34.73 9.94 -15.22
C PRO A 43 -35.92 9.18 -15.84
N ASP A 44 -36.71 9.87 -16.66
CA ASP A 44 -37.95 9.39 -17.27
C ASP A 44 -39.06 8.94 -16.28
N GLY A 45 -38.97 9.32 -15.00
CA GLY A 45 -39.97 9.02 -13.97
C GLY A 45 -39.87 7.59 -13.42
N VAL A 46 -38.69 6.99 -13.49
CA VAL A 46 -38.38 5.70 -12.88
C VAL A 46 -38.03 5.92 -11.41
N GLU A 47 -38.75 5.28 -10.51
CA GLU A 47 -38.50 5.35 -9.07
C GLU A 47 -37.24 4.54 -8.71
N VAL A 48 -36.33 5.16 -7.95
CA VAL A 48 -35.07 4.60 -7.48
C VAL A 48 -35.15 4.53 -5.95
N ASP A 49 -35.03 3.33 -5.38
CA ASP A 49 -35.19 3.14 -3.94
C ASP A 49 -33.93 3.62 -3.19
N VAL A 50 -34.10 4.34 -2.09
CA VAL A 50 -32.98 4.75 -1.22
C VAL A 50 -32.84 3.73 -0.09
N LEU A 51 -31.68 3.09 -0.02
CA LEU A 51 -31.41 2.00 0.92
C LEU A 51 -30.73 2.50 2.19
N ASP A 52 -29.75 3.39 2.06
CA ASP A 52 -29.02 3.97 3.18
C ASP A 52 -28.40 5.32 2.82
N HIS A 53 -27.98 6.10 3.82
CA HIS A 53 -27.21 7.31 3.61
C HIS A 53 -26.29 7.64 4.79
N LEU A 54 -25.11 8.17 4.47
CA LEU A 54 -24.14 8.71 5.43
C LEU A 54 -23.87 10.18 5.14
N ILE A 55 -23.71 10.99 6.19
CA ILE A 55 -23.44 12.43 6.07
C ILE A 55 -22.19 12.75 6.88
N ALA A 56 -21.17 13.27 6.20
CA ALA A 56 -19.96 13.79 6.82
C ALA A 56 -19.85 15.30 6.53
N VAL A 57 -19.75 16.12 7.58
CA VAL A 57 -19.64 17.57 7.42
C VAL A 57 -18.23 18.03 7.77
N HIS A 58 -17.58 18.72 6.84
CA HIS A 58 -16.23 19.26 6.99
C HIS A 58 -16.27 20.80 6.97
N PRO A 59 -15.16 21.51 7.27
CA PRO A 59 -15.18 22.98 7.35
C PRO A 59 -15.61 23.70 6.07
N GLY A 60 -15.39 23.09 4.89
CA GLY A 60 -15.72 23.68 3.58
C GLY A 60 -17.05 23.23 2.99
N GLY A 61 -17.79 22.32 3.62
CA GLY A 61 -18.91 21.67 2.96
C GLY A 61 -19.42 20.41 3.65
N ALA A 62 -20.15 19.59 2.90
CA ALA A 62 -20.65 18.30 3.34
C ALA A 62 -20.54 17.26 2.22
N LEU A 63 -20.07 16.08 2.59
CA LEU A 63 -20.06 14.88 1.77
C LEU A 63 -21.23 13.99 2.21
N VAL A 64 -22.06 13.61 1.26
CA VAL A 64 -23.21 12.74 1.46
C VAL A 64 -23.03 11.51 0.60
N ASN A 65 -22.96 10.36 1.24
CA ASN A 65 -22.99 9.08 0.55
C ASN A 65 -24.42 8.52 0.59
N VAL A 66 -24.96 8.13 -0.55
CA VAL A 66 -26.31 7.57 -0.68
C VAL A 66 -26.24 6.24 -1.40
N VAL A 67 -26.77 5.20 -0.76
CA VAL A 67 -26.90 3.87 -1.33
C VAL A 67 -28.29 3.75 -1.95
N VAL A 68 -28.36 3.46 -3.24
CA VAL A 68 -29.63 3.39 -4.00
C VAL A 68 -29.76 2.10 -4.81
N ASP A 69 -30.99 1.61 -4.99
CA ASP A 69 -31.28 0.56 -5.97
C ASP A 69 -31.79 1.18 -7.27
N ALA A 70 -30.95 1.13 -8.32
CA ALA A 70 -31.26 1.70 -9.63
C ALA A 70 -31.05 0.67 -10.76
N PRO A 71 -31.66 0.88 -11.94
CA PRO A 71 -31.47 0.00 -13.09
C PRO A 71 -30.09 0.15 -13.75
N THR A 72 -29.48 1.35 -13.69
CA THR A 72 -28.16 1.65 -14.24
C THR A 72 -27.42 2.66 -13.37
N LEU A 73 -26.10 2.73 -13.53
CA LEU A 73 -25.25 3.70 -12.85
C LEU A 73 -25.63 5.15 -13.19
N GLU A 74 -25.94 5.44 -14.46
CA GLU A 74 -26.41 6.77 -14.90
C GLU A 74 -27.71 7.17 -14.18
N PHE A 75 -28.64 6.21 -14.00
CA PHE A 75 -29.89 6.46 -13.27
C PHE A 75 -29.64 6.70 -11.78
N ALA A 76 -28.68 6.01 -11.16
CA ALA A 76 -28.30 6.24 -9.78
C ALA A 76 -27.72 7.64 -9.57
N GLU A 77 -26.75 8.05 -10.41
CA GLU A 77 -26.12 9.37 -10.30
C GLU A 77 -27.14 10.49 -10.47
N GLU A 78 -27.96 10.41 -11.53
CA GLU A 78 -28.89 11.48 -11.88
C GLU A 78 -29.99 11.62 -10.81
N ALA A 79 -30.50 10.49 -10.30
CA ALA A 79 -31.51 10.50 -9.23
C ALA A 79 -30.96 11.11 -7.94
N VAL A 80 -29.78 10.68 -7.47
CA VAL A 80 -29.18 11.20 -6.23
C VAL A 80 -28.77 12.67 -6.38
N ARG A 81 -28.25 13.08 -7.53
CA ARG A 81 -27.93 14.49 -7.82
C ARG A 81 -29.18 15.38 -7.78
N ALA A 82 -30.28 14.92 -8.37
CA ALA A 82 -31.55 15.66 -8.36
C ALA A 82 -32.08 15.84 -6.94
N VAL A 83 -32.01 14.79 -6.13
CA VAL A 83 -32.43 14.79 -4.71
C VAL A 83 -31.59 15.75 -3.91
N MET A 84 -30.26 15.67 -4.01
CA MET A 84 -29.36 16.55 -3.29
C MET A 84 -29.57 18.02 -3.68
N THR A 85 -29.86 18.28 -4.95
CA THR A 85 -30.22 19.63 -5.42
C THR A 85 -31.51 20.12 -4.75
N ASP A 86 -32.57 19.30 -4.73
CA ASP A 86 -33.84 19.66 -4.10
C ASP A 86 -33.70 19.84 -2.57
N VAL A 87 -32.90 19.01 -1.91
CA VAL A 87 -32.61 19.12 -0.47
C VAL A 87 -31.92 20.44 -0.14
N LEU A 88 -30.92 20.84 -0.94
CA LEU A 88 -30.22 22.11 -0.76
C LEU A 88 -31.17 23.30 -1.02
N GLU A 89 -31.94 23.27 -2.11
CA GLU A 89 -32.88 24.36 -2.47
C GLU A 89 -34.02 24.54 -1.45
N ARG A 90 -34.52 23.45 -0.86
CA ARG A 90 -35.61 23.50 0.13
C ARG A 90 -35.14 23.86 1.53
N THR A 91 -33.84 23.74 1.79
CA THR A 91 -33.26 24.10 3.08
C THR A 91 -32.81 25.56 3.02
N GLU A 92 -33.59 26.48 3.59
CA GLU A 92 -33.31 27.94 3.54
C GLU A 92 -31.88 28.31 3.94
N LEU A 93 -31.26 27.57 4.87
CA LEU A 93 -29.89 27.80 5.34
C LEU A 93 -28.79 27.24 4.41
N LEU A 94 -29.14 26.36 3.47
CA LEU A 94 -28.22 25.71 2.53
C LEU A 94 -28.51 26.07 1.06
N ALA A 95 -29.51 26.91 0.80
CA ALA A 95 -29.98 27.21 -0.56
C ALA A 95 -28.93 27.84 -1.49
N ASP A 96 -27.89 28.48 -0.92
CA ASP A 96 -26.79 29.07 -1.69
C ASP A 96 -25.60 28.12 -1.90
N TRP A 97 -25.67 26.88 -1.38
CA TRP A 97 -24.63 25.87 -1.55
C TRP A 97 -24.71 25.21 -2.92
N THR A 98 -23.56 24.72 -3.40
CA THR A 98 -23.47 24.07 -4.72
C THR A 98 -22.91 22.67 -4.62
N ILE A 99 -23.39 21.76 -5.46
CA ILE A 99 -22.80 20.43 -5.63
C ILE A 99 -21.53 20.59 -6.47
N ALA A 100 -20.37 20.33 -5.86
CA ALA A 100 -19.07 20.37 -6.52
C ALA A 100 -18.78 19.07 -7.29
N ARG A 101 -19.15 17.93 -6.69
CA ARG A 101 -18.89 16.60 -7.22
C ARG A 101 -20.07 15.68 -6.91
N CYS A 102 -20.40 14.78 -7.83
CA CYS A 102 -21.33 13.69 -7.58
C CYS A 102 -20.90 12.54 -8.49
N GLU A 103 -20.47 11.46 -7.87
CA GLU A 103 -19.83 10.32 -8.53
C GLU A 103 -20.45 9.03 -8.02
N VAL A 104 -20.57 8.04 -8.90
CA VAL A 104 -21.09 6.73 -8.55
C VAL A 104 -19.94 5.75 -8.48
N GLU A 105 -19.82 5.10 -7.34
CA GLU A 105 -18.90 3.99 -7.12
C GLU A 105 -19.66 2.68 -7.32
N LEU A 106 -19.02 1.75 -8.05
CA LEU A 106 -19.52 0.40 -8.22
C LEU A 106 -19.08 -0.41 -7.00
N HIS A 107 -20.04 -1.02 -6.31
CA HIS A 107 -19.74 -1.98 -5.25
C HIS A 107 -18.73 -3.04 -5.77
N PRO A 108 -17.66 -3.38 -5.03
CA PRO A 108 -16.57 -4.24 -5.50
C PRO A 108 -17.06 -5.57 -6.11
N ASP A 109 -18.06 -6.20 -5.48
CA ASP A 109 -18.67 -7.44 -5.97
C ASP A 109 -19.39 -7.27 -7.33
N LEU A 110 -19.99 -6.10 -7.58
CA LEU A 110 -20.66 -5.77 -8.85
C LEU A 110 -19.69 -5.27 -9.90
N ALA A 111 -18.61 -4.57 -9.50
CA ALA A 111 -17.47 -4.29 -10.36
C ALA A 111 -16.85 -5.61 -10.86
N GLN A 112 -16.77 -6.62 -9.99
CA GLN A 112 -16.31 -7.97 -10.31
C GLN A 112 -17.30 -8.73 -11.20
N GLU A 113 -18.61 -8.70 -10.95
CA GLU A 113 -19.62 -9.27 -11.88
C GLU A 113 -19.63 -8.57 -13.25
N SER A 114 -19.47 -7.24 -13.28
CA SER A 114 -19.40 -6.46 -14.51
C SER A 114 -18.08 -6.72 -15.26
N LEU A 115 -17.00 -7.01 -14.54
CA LEU A 115 -15.70 -7.44 -15.09
C LEU A 115 -15.77 -8.88 -15.62
N HIS A 116 -16.51 -9.77 -14.95
CA HIS A 116 -16.81 -11.12 -15.42
C HIS A 116 -17.72 -11.13 -16.65
N ALA A 117 -18.58 -10.13 -16.82
CA ALA A 117 -19.39 -9.94 -18.01
C ALA A 117 -18.61 -9.37 -19.22
N ALA A 118 -17.37 -8.91 -19.01
CA ALA A 118 -16.51 -8.30 -20.02
C ALA A 118 -15.62 -9.31 -20.78
N ASP A 119 -16.04 -10.58 -20.91
CA ASP A 119 -15.43 -11.62 -21.77
C ASP A 119 -15.64 -11.33 -23.28
N GLY A 120 -15.25 -10.13 -23.71
CA GLY A 120 -15.21 -9.70 -25.10
C GLY A 120 -13.87 -9.99 -25.77
N PRO A 121 -13.76 -9.77 -27.09
CA PRO A 121 -12.51 -9.95 -27.84
C PRO A 121 -11.33 -9.08 -27.35
N ASP A 122 -11.60 -8.11 -26.48
CA ASP A 122 -10.62 -7.21 -25.86
C ASP A 122 -10.27 -7.60 -24.40
N ALA A 123 -10.77 -8.73 -23.88
CA ALA A 123 -10.46 -9.17 -22.52
C ALA A 123 -8.96 -9.53 -22.36
N PRO A 124 -8.33 -9.17 -21.21
CA PRO A 124 -6.94 -9.53 -20.95
C PRO A 124 -6.74 -11.05 -20.98
N PRO A 125 -5.60 -11.55 -21.47
CA PRO A 125 -5.34 -12.97 -21.52
C PRO A 125 -5.22 -13.53 -20.10
N SER A 126 -5.83 -14.70 -19.88
CA SER A 126 -5.87 -15.39 -18.58
C SER A 126 -4.50 -15.90 -18.11
N ASP A 127 -3.51 -15.99 -19.02
CA ASP A 127 -2.14 -16.36 -18.73
C ASP A 127 -1.35 -15.18 -18.12
N PRO A 128 -0.85 -15.29 -16.87
CA PRO A 128 -0.08 -14.25 -16.20
C PRO A 128 1.18 -13.79 -16.97
N ALA A 129 1.86 -14.71 -17.65
CA ALA A 129 3.08 -14.38 -18.41
C ALA A 129 2.76 -13.54 -19.66
N GLU A 130 1.63 -13.84 -20.31
CA GLU A 130 1.13 -13.08 -21.45
C GLU A 130 0.59 -11.70 -21.04
N ARG A 131 -0.01 -11.60 -19.83
CA ARG A 131 -0.41 -10.32 -19.23
C ARG A 131 0.81 -9.43 -18.95
N ALA A 132 1.85 -9.97 -18.31
CA ALA A 132 3.10 -9.27 -18.05
C ALA A 132 3.74 -8.76 -19.35
N ARG A 133 3.74 -9.59 -20.40
CA ARG A 133 4.23 -9.20 -21.73
C ARG A 133 3.42 -8.05 -22.35
N ARG A 134 2.09 -8.08 -22.25
CA ARG A 134 1.22 -6.98 -22.75
C ARG A 134 1.34 -5.70 -21.94
N HIS A 135 1.61 -5.78 -20.64
CA HIS A 135 1.91 -4.60 -19.81
C HIS A 135 3.26 -3.97 -20.19
N LEU A 136 4.26 -4.78 -20.55
CA LEU A 136 5.54 -4.31 -21.11
C LEU A 136 5.42 -3.71 -22.51
N GLU A 137 4.44 -4.15 -23.30
CA GLU A 137 4.20 -3.69 -24.68
C GLU A 137 3.18 -2.54 -24.79
N ALA A 138 2.40 -2.26 -23.74
CA ALA A 138 1.52 -1.11 -23.68
C ALA A 138 2.37 0.18 -23.69
N PRO A 139 2.08 1.18 -24.54
CA PRO A 139 2.85 2.41 -24.53
C PRO A 139 2.68 3.03 -23.15
N ALA A 140 3.79 3.22 -22.44
CA ALA A 140 3.82 3.94 -21.18
C ALA A 140 2.99 5.22 -21.35
N GLY A 141 1.82 5.24 -20.70
CA GLY A 141 1.11 6.49 -20.46
C GLY A 141 2.11 7.44 -19.81
N PRO A 142 2.06 8.75 -20.09
CA PRO A 142 3.10 9.67 -19.67
C PRO A 142 3.16 9.69 -18.15
N VAL A 143 4.12 8.94 -17.59
CA VAL A 143 4.61 9.19 -16.23
C VAL A 143 5.13 10.62 -16.28
N SER A 144 4.49 11.46 -15.50
CA SER A 144 4.64 12.91 -15.48
C SER A 144 6.11 13.32 -15.41
N GLY A 145 6.60 13.94 -16.48
CA GLY A 145 7.86 14.69 -16.55
C GLY A 145 9.11 13.81 -16.70
N LYS A 146 9.67 13.73 -17.91
CA LYS A 146 11.08 13.36 -18.03
C LYS A 146 11.89 14.38 -17.22
N PHE A 147 12.50 13.94 -16.12
CA PHE A 147 13.51 14.73 -15.41
C PHE A 147 14.50 15.28 -16.44
N ASP A 148 14.90 16.53 -16.26
CA ASP A 148 15.94 17.05 -17.14
C ASP A 148 17.28 16.33 -16.86
N GLU A 149 18.20 16.36 -17.83
CA GLU A 149 19.48 15.65 -17.72
C GLU A 149 20.30 16.11 -16.50
N SER A 150 20.10 17.35 -16.04
CA SER A 150 20.79 17.88 -14.86
C SER A 150 20.22 17.32 -13.56
N GLU A 151 18.90 17.14 -13.47
CA GLU A 151 18.24 16.49 -12.33
C GLU A 151 18.65 15.02 -12.20
N VAL A 152 18.72 14.30 -13.33
CA VAL A 152 19.21 12.91 -13.37
C VAL A 152 20.66 12.82 -12.89
N GLU A 153 21.54 13.73 -13.33
CA GLU A 153 22.94 13.75 -12.92
C GLU A 153 23.11 14.10 -11.42
N VAL A 154 22.29 15.02 -10.90
CA VAL A 154 22.25 15.33 -9.46
C VAL A 154 21.83 14.09 -8.67
N MET A 155 20.80 13.38 -9.12
CA MET A 155 20.35 12.18 -8.43
C MET A 155 21.36 11.05 -8.52
N ARG A 156 21.99 10.84 -9.69
CA ARG A 156 23.08 9.88 -9.88
C ARG A 156 24.22 10.14 -8.89
N SER A 157 24.70 11.39 -8.83
CA SER A 157 25.74 11.80 -7.88
C SER A 157 25.32 11.58 -6.43
N LYS A 158 24.06 11.87 -6.10
CA LYS A 158 23.50 11.68 -4.75
C LYS A 158 23.45 10.19 -4.36
N LEU A 159 22.91 9.33 -5.22
CA LEU A 159 22.83 7.89 -4.95
C LEU A 159 24.22 7.29 -4.73
N ARG A 160 25.17 7.57 -5.63
CA ARG A 160 26.55 7.09 -5.50
C ARG A 160 27.19 7.54 -4.17
N ALA A 161 26.94 8.78 -3.75
CA ALA A 161 27.42 9.26 -2.45
C ALA A 161 26.73 8.57 -1.27
N MET A 162 25.42 8.33 -1.35
CA MET A 162 24.65 7.67 -0.30
C MET A 162 25.05 6.21 -0.10
N GLY A 163 25.43 5.49 -1.17
CA GLY A 163 25.86 4.09 -1.10
C GLY A 163 27.03 3.86 -0.13
N THR A 164 27.86 4.89 0.12
CA THR A 164 28.97 4.82 1.09
C THR A 164 28.52 4.67 2.55
N GLN A 165 27.24 4.90 2.86
CA GLN A 165 26.66 4.73 4.19
C GLN A 165 26.31 3.26 4.50
N LEU A 166 26.23 2.41 3.48
CA LEU A 166 26.07 0.97 3.64
C LEU A 166 27.42 0.41 4.09
N HIS A 167 27.52 0.09 5.38
CA HIS A 167 28.77 -0.36 5.99
C HIS A 167 28.81 -1.87 6.20
N ALA A 168 27.66 -2.53 6.16
CA ALA A 168 27.58 -3.96 6.37
C ALA A 168 27.91 -4.78 5.12
N PHE A 169 27.79 -4.17 3.94
CA PHE A 169 28.00 -4.79 2.65
C PHE A 169 28.93 -3.91 1.80
N SER A 170 29.85 -4.54 1.07
CA SER A 170 30.68 -3.86 0.08
C SER A 170 30.03 -3.93 -1.30
N LEU A 171 30.65 -3.31 -2.31
CA LEU A 171 30.19 -3.38 -3.69
C LEU A 171 30.23 -4.82 -4.26
N ASP A 172 31.05 -5.71 -3.69
CA ASP A 172 31.07 -7.15 -3.99
C ASP A 172 29.72 -7.82 -3.77
N SER A 173 28.99 -7.42 -2.71
CA SER A 173 27.62 -7.89 -2.45
C SER A 173 26.62 -7.43 -3.52
N PHE A 174 26.98 -6.44 -4.33
CA PHE A 174 26.21 -5.97 -5.48
C PHE A 174 26.77 -6.51 -6.80
N GLY A 175 27.62 -7.54 -6.76
CA GLY A 175 28.21 -8.18 -7.94
C GLY A 175 29.38 -7.43 -8.58
N TYR A 176 29.91 -6.37 -7.94
CA TYR A 176 31.11 -5.68 -8.41
C TYR A 176 32.37 -6.22 -7.72
N THR A 177 33.30 -6.76 -8.50
CA THR A 177 34.61 -7.18 -7.99
C THR A 177 35.71 -6.34 -8.64
N GLU A 178 36.61 -5.76 -7.85
CA GLU A 178 37.86 -5.24 -8.40
C GLU A 178 38.66 -6.42 -8.97
N ASP A 179 38.86 -6.42 -10.30
CA ASP A 179 39.69 -7.43 -10.98
C ASP A 179 41.03 -7.52 -10.26
N LYS A 180 41.26 -8.62 -9.53
CA LYS A 180 42.60 -8.93 -9.06
C LYS A 180 43.38 -9.40 -10.29
N GLU A 181 44.50 -8.74 -10.57
CA GLU A 181 45.49 -9.11 -11.59
C GLU A 181 46.16 -10.48 -11.31
N ASP A 182 45.43 -11.47 -10.81
CA ASP A 182 45.93 -12.83 -10.66
C ASP A 182 45.71 -13.55 -12.00
N GLU A 183 46.72 -13.45 -12.88
CA GLU A 183 46.77 -13.94 -14.27
C GLU A 183 46.51 -15.45 -14.47
N ASP A 184 46.14 -16.21 -13.43
CA ASP A 184 46.14 -17.68 -13.42
C ASP A 184 44.80 -18.36 -13.06
N GLU A 185 43.74 -17.62 -12.73
CA GLU A 185 42.38 -18.18 -12.64
C GLU A 185 41.52 -17.65 -13.78
N GLU A 186 40.72 -18.52 -14.42
CA GLU A 186 39.61 -18.11 -15.30
C GLU A 186 38.56 -17.37 -14.42
N GLY A 187 38.92 -16.17 -13.97
CA GLY A 187 38.11 -15.33 -13.10
C GLY A 187 36.90 -14.88 -13.87
N TYR A 188 35.71 -15.20 -13.34
CA TYR A 188 34.49 -14.53 -13.75
C TYR A 188 34.68 -13.04 -13.45
N GLY A 189 34.89 -12.23 -14.49
CA GLY A 189 34.99 -10.78 -14.34
C GLY A 189 33.73 -10.22 -13.69
N SER A 190 33.85 -9.01 -13.14
CA SER A 190 32.75 -8.29 -12.47
C SER A 190 31.42 -8.41 -13.23
N LEU A 191 30.36 -8.83 -12.56
CA LEU A 191 29.03 -9.03 -13.18
C LEU A 191 28.39 -7.69 -13.58
N VAL A 192 28.67 -6.65 -12.79
CA VAL A 192 28.17 -5.29 -12.99
C VAL A 192 29.31 -4.28 -12.97
N THR A 193 29.07 -3.07 -13.48
CA THR A 193 30.04 -1.97 -13.32
C THR A 193 30.03 -1.42 -11.89
N GLN A 194 31.15 -0.79 -11.50
CA GLN A 194 31.25 -0.10 -10.21
C GLN A 194 30.14 0.94 -10.02
N GLU A 195 29.85 1.71 -11.07
CA GLU A 195 28.81 2.74 -11.01
C GLU A 195 27.42 2.15 -10.78
N ALA A 196 27.09 1.04 -11.45
CA ALA A 196 25.81 0.37 -11.23
C ALA A 196 25.67 -0.15 -9.79
N ALA A 197 26.72 -0.76 -9.25
CA ALA A 197 26.76 -1.19 -7.85
C ALA A 197 26.62 -0.01 -6.86
N GLU A 198 27.28 1.12 -7.13
CA GLU A 198 27.16 2.33 -6.31
C GLU A 198 25.76 2.95 -6.38
N ILE A 199 25.11 2.95 -7.55
CA ILE A 199 23.73 3.41 -7.71
C ILE A 199 22.76 2.50 -6.97
N ALA A 200 22.89 1.18 -7.09
CA ALA A 200 22.06 0.19 -6.40
C ALA A 200 22.17 0.31 -4.87
N ALA A 201 23.41 0.35 -4.34
CA ALA A 201 23.65 0.57 -2.92
C ALA A 201 23.09 1.92 -2.44
N GLY A 202 23.26 2.97 -3.24
CA GLY A 202 22.69 4.28 -2.99
C GLY A 202 21.16 4.30 -2.95
N ALA A 203 20.52 3.58 -3.87
CA ALA A 203 19.08 3.47 -3.97
C ALA A 203 18.48 2.77 -2.76
N LEU A 204 19.15 1.75 -2.21
CA LEU A 204 18.78 1.14 -0.94
C LEU A 204 18.84 2.14 0.22
N VAL A 205 19.94 2.88 0.37
CA VAL A 205 20.06 3.89 1.45
C VAL A 205 19.00 5.00 1.30
N TYR A 206 18.70 5.40 0.06
CA TYR A 206 17.62 6.35 -0.21
C TYR A 206 16.24 5.76 0.13
N GLY A 207 16.00 4.51 -0.25
CA GLY A 207 14.79 3.75 0.06
C GLY A 207 14.57 3.58 1.56
N ILE A 208 15.61 3.46 2.38
CA ILE A 208 15.48 3.40 3.85
C ILE A 208 14.76 4.64 4.38
N HIS A 209 15.10 5.83 3.88
CA HIS A 209 14.46 7.07 4.31
C HIS A 209 12.97 7.07 3.92
N LEU A 210 12.66 6.68 2.68
CA LEU A 210 11.28 6.64 2.21
C LEU A 210 10.46 5.60 2.97
N LEU A 211 10.96 4.37 3.11
CA LEU A 211 10.28 3.29 3.83
C LEU A 211 9.91 3.70 5.26
N VAL A 212 10.83 4.33 5.99
CA VAL A 212 10.56 4.76 7.37
C VAL A 212 9.53 5.89 7.40
N ASP A 213 9.67 6.91 6.55
CA ASP A 213 8.73 8.04 6.48
C ASP A 213 7.31 7.57 6.06
N GLU A 214 7.23 6.69 5.07
CA GLU A 214 5.98 6.12 4.55
C GLU A 214 5.30 5.22 5.59
N LEU A 215 6.05 4.40 6.34
CA LEU A 215 5.48 3.62 7.44
C LEU A 215 4.88 4.50 8.54
N PHE A 216 5.50 5.65 8.86
CA PHE A 216 4.92 6.60 9.81
C PHE A 216 3.68 7.29 9.25
N ALA A 217 3.68 7.65 7.96
CA ALA A 217 2.50 8.21 7.30
C ALA A 217 1.34 7.22 7.28
N ASP A 218 1.61 5.95 6.99
CA ASP A 218 0.61 4.87 7.01
C ASP A 218 0.07 4.62 8.42
N LEU A 219 0.94 4.64 9.44
CA LEU A 219 0.51 4.57 10.84
C LEU A 219 -0.46 5.69 11.20
N ASP A 220 -0.13 6.93 10.80
CA ASP A 220 -0.96 8.09 11.09
C ASP A 220 -2.31 8.01 10.37
N ARG A 221 -2.36 7.58 9.10
CA ARG A 221 -3.62 7.33 8.38
C ARG A 221 -4.46 6.26 9.10
N LEU A 222 -3.86 5.10 9.35
CA LEU A 222 -4.56 3.96 9.96
C LEU A 222 -5.14 4.31 11.33
N ALA A 223 -4.37 5.05 12.15
CA ALA A 223 -4.81 5.45 13.48
C ALA A 223 -6.04 6.38 13.49
N ASN A 224 -6.38 7.01 12.36
CA ASN A 224 -7.50 7.94 12.23
C ASN A 224 -8.70 7.38 11.45
N ASP A 225 -8.56 6.23 10.79
CA ASP A 225 -9.54 5.78 9.79
C ASP A 225 -10.21 4.43 10.13
N GLY A 226 -9.49 3.45 10.69
CA GLY A 226 -10.05 2.12 10.96
C GLY A 226 -9.31 1.28 12.00
N PRO A 227 -9.89 0.18 12.48
CA PRO A 227 -9.23 -0.71 13.44
C PRO A 227 -8.09 -1.52 12.83
N ASN A 228 -8.10 -1.72 11.51
CA ASN A 228 -7.07 -2.41 10.72
C ASN A 228 -7.16 -1.94 9.25
N VAL A 229 -6.15 -2.28 8.45
CA VAL A 229 -6.07 -1.86 7.03
C VAL A 229 -7.28 -2.31 6.21
N ALA A 230 -7.87 -3.48 6.50
CA ALA A 230 -8.98 -4.00 5.71
C ALA A 230 -10.31 -3.23 5.93
N GLU A 231 -10.43 -2.58 7.08
CA GLU A 231 -11.58 -1.79 7.49
C GLU A 231 -11.29 -0.28 7.39
N SER A 232 -10.24 0.08 6.65
CA SER A 232 -9.81 1.45 6.39
C SER A 232 -10.09 1.78 4.93
N ASP A 233 -10.63 2.96 4.66
CA ASP A 233 -10.87 3.51 3.31
C ASP A 233 -9.65 4.31 2.79
N GLU A 234 -8.59 4.43 3.60
CA GLU A 234 -7.33 5.08 3.25
C GLU A 234 -6.44 4.23 2.33
N VAL A 235 -5.58 4.90 1.56
CA VAL A 235 -4.55 4.25 0.73
C VAL A 235 -3.21 4.25 1.49
N PHE A 236 -2.58 3.09 1.53
CA PHE A 236 -1.33 2.89 2.27
C PHE A 236 -0.15 2.69 1.32
N MET A 237 0.98 3.31 1.63
CA MET A 237 2.16 3.26 0.77
C MET A 237 2.93 1.94 0.94
N VAL A 238 3.08 1.51 2.20
CA VAL A 238 3.87 0.34 2.59
C VAL A 238 2.93 -0.82 2.96
N LEU A 239 1.81 -0.55 3.64
CA LEU A 239 0.92 -1.61 4.10
C LEU A 239 0.23 -2.34 2.95
N ASP A 240 -0.07 -1.65 1.85
CA ASP A 240 -0.62 -2.26 0.63
C ASP A 240 0.40 -3.16 -0.10
N GLY A 241 1.68 -3.01 0.20
CA GLY A 241 2.75 -3.86 -0.31
C GLY A 241 2.95 -5.16 0.49
N LEU A 242 2.27 -5.32 1.63
CA LEU A 242 2.34 -6.54 2.44
C LEU A 242 1.41 -7.63 1.89
N PRO A 243 1.59 -8.91 2.28
CA PRO A 243 0.70 -10.00 1.89
C PRO A 243 -0.78 -9.69 2.19
N GLU A 244 -1.61 -9.60 1.14
CA GLU A 244 -3.02 -9.18 1.25
C GLU A 244 -3.86 -10.09 2.17
N ARG A 245 -3.52 -11.38 2.24
CA ARG A 245 -4.27 -12.38 3.03
C ARG A 245 -4.35 -12.06 4.53
N TYR A 246 -3.44 -11.24 5.07
CA TYR A 246 -3.44 -10.84 6.48
C TYR A 246 -3.85 -9.38 6.69
N VAL A 247 -4.48 -8.73 5.72
CA VAL A 247 -4.88 -7.31 5.81
C VAL A 247 -5.73 -6.99 7.05
N LEU A 248 -6.59 -7.92 7.49
CA LEU A 248 -7.36 -7.83 8.73
C LEU A 248 -6.53 -7.84 10.03
N LYS A 249 -5.24 -8.22 9.94
CA LYS A 249 -4.30 -8.30 11.07
C LYS A 249 -3.38 -7.09 11.14
N TYR A 250 -3.39 -6.23 10.13
CA TYR A 250 -2.56 -5.02 10.09
C TYR A 250 -3.25 -3.90 10.88
N ASP A 251 -3.21 -4.00 12.20
CA ASP A 251 -3.69 -2.98 13.12
C ASP A 251 -2.58 -1.98 13.53
N VAL A 252 -2.96 -0.93 14.27
CA VAL A 252 -2.02 0.08 14.77
C VAL A 252 -0.84 -0.52 15.56
N LEU A 253 -1.06 -1.61 16.31
CA LEU A 253 0.02 -2.25 17.07
C LEU A 253 0.97 -3.01 16.14
N PHE A 254 0.44 -3.74 15.16
CA PHE A 254 1.20 -4.40 14.11
C PHE A 254 2.11 -3.39 13.40
N VAL A 255 1.57 -2.25 12.94
CA VAL A 255 2.35 -1.23 12.24
C VAL A 255 3.45 -0.65 13.12
N ARG A 256 3.18 -0.40 14.41
CA ARG A 256 4.21 0.06 15.36
C ARG A 256 5.33 -0.96 15.55
N ARG A 257 5.01 -2.25 15.57
CA ARG A 257 6.01 -3.33 15.60
C ARG A 257 6.81 -3.36 14.32
N LEU A 258 6.14 -3.25 13.17
CA LEU A 258 6.77 -3.20 11.84
C LEU A 258 7.74 -2.02 11.70
N ILE A 259 7.35 -0.81 12.12
CA ILE A 259 8.25 0.37 12.18
C ILE A 259 9.48 0.09 13.03
N THR A 260 9.28 -0.48 14.22
CA THR A 260 10.39 -0.80 15.13
C THR A 260 11.36 -1.79 14.48
N THR A 261 10.83 -2.82 13.82
CA THR A 261 11.60 -3.81 13.07
C THR A 261 12.34 -3.16 11.91
N ALA A 262 11.68 -2.31 11.11
CA ALA A 262 12.29 -1.59 9.99
C ALA A 262 13.47 -0.72 10.45
N VAL A 263 13.29 0.05 11.54
CA VAL A 263 14.36 0.88 12.10
C VAL A 263 15.53 0.02 12.61
N CYS A 264 15.26 -1.12 13.26
CA CYS A 264 16.32 -2.02 13.74
C CYS A 264 17.09 -2.68 12.59
N MET A 265 16.38 -3.18 11.59
CA MET A 265 16.95 -3.82 10.40
C MET A 265 17.82 -2.83 9.61
N THR A 266 17.28 -1.67 9.29
CA THR A 266 17.98 -0.66 8.46
C THR A 266 19.15 -0.01 9.21
N ALA A 267 19.07 0.12 10.54
CA ALA A 267 20.21 0.51 11.35
C ALA A 267 21.38 -0.49 11.27
N ARG A 268 21.12 -1.79 11.04
CA ARG A 268 22.18 -2.79 10.86
C ARG A 268 22.83 -2.71 9.47
N LEU A 269 22.10 -2.33 8.43
CA LEU A 269 22.68 -2.09 7.09
C LEU A 269 23.76 -1.00 7.11
N THR A 270 23.61 -0.01 7.99
CA THR A 270 24.56 1.11 8.15
C THR A 270 25.62 0.87 9.23
N GLN A 271 25.70 -0.35 9.78
CA GLN A 271 26.73 -0.75 10.74
C GLN A 271 27.71 -1.74 10.09
N PRO A 272 28.91 -1.95 10.66
CA PRO A 272 29.90 -2.88 10.05
C PRO A 272 29.44 -4.34 9.96
N HIS A 273 28.41 -4.73 10.70
CA HIS A 273 27.93 -6.11 10.76
C HIS A 273 26.41 -6.16 10.67
N PHE A 274 25.89 -6.65 9.55
CA PHE A 274 24.46 -6.90 9.38
C PHE A 274 24.02 -8.14 10.15
N GLY A 275 24.81 -9.22 10.05
CA GLY A 275 24.39 -10.55 10.46
C GLY A 275 23.48 -11.15 9.39
N GLN A 276 22.27 -11.54 9.78
CA GLN A 276 21.23 -12.08 8.90
C GLN A 276 19.89 -11.40 9.23
N LEU A 277 18.91 -11.54 8.34
CA LEU A 277 17.52 -11.20 8.66
C LEU A 277 17.04 -12.07 9.83
N THR A 278 16.31 -11.49 10.77
CA THR A 278 16.08 -12.07 12.09
C THR A 278 14.73 -12.74 12.24
N CYS A 279 13.74 -12.31 11.46
CA CYS A 279 12.38 -12.83 11.45
C CYS A 279 11.72 -12.50 10.10
N VAL A 280 10.55 -13.10 9.83
CA VAL A 280 9.81 -12.91 8.56
C VAL A 280 9.47 -11.44 8.31
N ALA A 281 9.17 -10.66 9.35
CA ALA A 281 8.91 -9.22 9.18
C ALA A 281 10.12 -8.45 8.61
N GLU A 282 11.36 -8.84 8.93
CA GLU A 282 12.54 -8.23 8.31
C GLU A 282 12.70 -8.67 6.85
N GLU A 283 12.35 -9.91 6.50
CA GLU A 283 12.35 -10.37 5.11
C GLU A 283 11.35 -9.59 4.27
N LEU A 284 10.10 -9.43 4.76
CA LEU A 284 9.09 -8.62 4.07
C LEU A 284 9.52 -7.15 3.92
N LEU A 285 10.13 -6.58 4.96
CA LEU A 285 10.64 -5.20 4.89
C LEU A 285 11.83 -5.06 3.94
N MET A 286 12.72 -6.04 3.88
CA MET A 286 13.82 -6.06 2.90
C MET A 286 13.29 -6.12 1.47
N ARG A 287 12.23 -6.91 1.24
CA ARG A 287 11.57 -7.03 -0.06
C ARG A 287 10.98 -5.70 -0.50
N LEU A 288 10.22 -5.06 0.39
CA LEU A 288 9.65 -3.74 0.15
C LEU A 288 10.74 -2.68 -0.10
N LEU A 289 11.86 -2.75 0.64
CA LEU A 289 12.99 -1.85 0.44
C LEU A 289 13.67 -2.05 -0.92
N LEU A 290 13.82 -3.29 -1.39
CA LEU A 290 14.37 -3.60 -2.72
C LEU A 290 13.48 -3.07 -3.83
N ILE A 291 12.16 -3.29 -3.72
CA ILE A 291 11.17 -2.73 -4.65
C ILE A 291 11.27 -1.19 -4.66
N GLN A 292 11.35 -0.56 -3.49
CA GLN A 292 11.48 0.90 -3.38
C GLN A 292 12.79 1.42 -4.02
N ALA A 293 13.88 0.66 -3.90
CA ALA A 293 15.15 0.99 -4.54
C ALA A 293 15.06 0.91 -6.07
N GLU A 294 14.42 -0.12 -6.61
CA GLU A 294 14.15 -0.24 -8.05
C GLU A 294 13.28 0.90 -8.57
N VAL A 295 12.14 1.16 -7.90
CA VAL A 295 11.22 2.25 -8.26
C VAL A 295 11.94 3.61 -8.20
N THR A 296 12.78 3.83 -7.19
CA THR A 296 13.60 5.05 -7.10
C THR A 296 14.55 5.18 -8.29
N ALA A 297 15.28 4.12 -8.62
CA ALA A 297 16.21 4.17 -9.75
C ALA A 297 15.48 4.38 -11.08
N ASP A 298 14.32 3.73 -11.28
CA ASP A 298 13.51 3.87 -12.49
C ASP A 298 12.92 5.28 -12.64
N LEU A 299 12.40 5.83 -11.54
CA LEU A 299 11.84 7.18 -11.51
C LEU A 299 12.81 8.21 -12.08
N TYR A 300 14.11 8.10 -11.77
CA TYR A 300 15.14 9.01 -12.27
C TYR A 300 15.84 8.52 -13.55
N GLY A 301 15.36 7.45 -14.19
CA GLY A 301 15.95 6.89 -15.41
C GLY A 301 17.35 6.30 -15.21
N LEU A 302 17.64 5.84 -14.00
CA LEU A 302 18.91 5.22 -13.61
C LEU A 302 18.82 3.69 -13.49
N LEU A 303 17.63 3.11 -13.58
CA LEU A 303 17.44 1.65 -13.58
C LEU A 303 17.74 1.07 -14.97
N ASP A 304 18.99 0.69 -15.19
CA ASP A 304 19.40 -0.13 -16.33
C ASP A 304 19.56 -1.61 -15.93
N ASP A 305 19.91 -2.47 -16.90
CA ASP A 305 20.09 -3.91 -16.65
C ASP A 305 21.21 -4.20 -15.65
N GLN A 306 22.23 -3.34 -15.54
CA GLN A 306 23.31 -3.54 -14.57
C GLN A 306 22.90 -3.13 -13.16
N VAL A 307 22.14 -2.05 -13.00
CA VAL A 307 21.60 -1.64 -11.70
C VAL A 307 20.59 -2.69 -11.19
N ARG A 308 19.75 -3.22 -12.09
CA ARG A 308 18.86 -4.35 -11.75
C ARG A 308 19.65 -5.57 -11.32
N GLN A 309 20.65 -5.98 -12.10
CA GLN A 309 21.51 -7.12 -11.76
C GLN A 309 22.23 -6.93 -10.42
N ALA A 310 22.64 -5.70 -10.10
CA ALA A 310 23.29 -5.36 -8.84
C ALA A 310 22.35 -5.51 -7.64
N LEU A 311 21.08 -5.09 -7.77
CA LEU A 311 20.05 -5.28 -6.75
C LEU A 311 19.70 -6.76 -6.57
N GLU A 312 19.62 -7.53 -7.66
CA GLU A 312 19.44 -8.99 -7.62
C GLU A 312 20.61 -9.69 -6.90
N SER A 313 21.87 -9.32 -7.22
CA SER A 313 23.04 -9.87 -6.52
C SER A 313 23.02 -9.58 -5.02
N PHE A 314 22.56 -8.39 -4.63
CA PHE A 314 22.40 -8.06 -3.23
C PHE A 314 21.26 -8.85 -2.56
N ALA A 315 20.15 -9.07 -3.26
CA ALA A 315 19.05 -9.90 -2.77
C ALA A 315 19.52 -11.34 -2.51
N ASP A 316 20.29 -11.93 -3.43
CA ASP A 316 20.86 -13.28 -3.28
C ASP A 316 21.81 -13.40 -2.07
N GLU A 317 22.48 -12.31 -1.69
CA GLU A 317 23.40 -12.28 -0.54
C GLU A 317 22.68 -12.04 0.79
N VAL A 318 21.64 -11.20 0.81
CA VAL A 318 20.98 -10.77 2.05
C VAL A 318 19.95 -11.78 2.57
N TYR A 319 19.32 -12.53 1.66
CA TYR A 319 18.35 -13.58 1.99
C TYR A 319 19.03 -14.94 2.11
N GLU A 320 18.59 -15.74 3.08
CA GLU A 320 19.05 -17.13 3.21
C GLU A 320 18.24 -18.10 2.33
N ASP A 321 16.96 -17.76 2.12
CA ASP A 321 16.01 -18.46 1.26
C ASP A 321 14.93 -17.49 0.77
N MET A 322 14.01 -17.98 -0.06
CA MET A 322 12.92 -17.21 -0.68
C MET A 322 11.55 -17.62 -0.13
N ASP A 323 11.48 -18.21 1.06
CA ASP A 323 10.23 -18.79 1.58
C ASP A 323 9.16 -17.71 1.80
N HIS A 324 9.57 -16.50 2.17
CA HIS A 324 8.68 -15.33 2.35
C HIS A 324 7.89 -14.94 1.09
N GLU A 325 8.37 -15.28 -0.12
CA GLU A 325 7.63 -15.00 -1.37
C GLU A 325 6.32 -15.81 -1.46
N TRP A 326 6.24 -16.98 -0.80
CA TRP A 326 5.03 -17.80 -0.79
C TRP A 326 3.86 -17.10 -0.10
N LEU A 327 4.12 -16.16 0.80
CA LEU A 327 3.08 -15.34 1.45
C LEU A 327 2.32 -14.47 0.43
N TYR A 328 2.92 -14.17 -0.72
CA TYR A 328 2.28 -13.43 -1.81
C TYR A 328 1.58 -14.34 -2.83
N GLU A 329 1.80 -15.66 -2.81
CA GLU A 329 1.21 -16.59 -3.77
C GLU A 329 -0.15 -17.14 -3.31
N PRO A 330 -1.26 -16.87 -4.02
CA PRO A 330 -2.57 -17.41 -3.65
C PRO A 330 -2.61 -18.95 -3.64
N SER A 331 -1.76 -19.61 -4.43
CA SER A 331 -1.65 -21.07 -4.50
C SER A 331 -0.95 -21.72 -3.30
N ALA A 332 -0.22 -20.92 -2.50
CA ALA A 332 0.51 -21.40 -1.34
C ALA A 332 -0.28 -21.24 -0.02
N ASP A 333 -1.55 -20.81 -0.10
CA ASP A 333 -2.42 -20.59 1.06
C ASP A 333 -2.63 -21.85 1.90
N GLY A 334 -2.25 -21.76 3.19
CA GLY A 334 -2.37 -22.83 4.18
C GLY A 334 -1.17 -23.79 4.29
N ILE A 335 -0.14 -23.62 3.46
CA ILE A 335 1.13 -24.39 3.56
C ILE A 335 2.03 -23.80 4.65
N ASP A 336 1.99 -22.49 4.82
CA ASP A 336 2.69 -21.65 5.80
C ASP A 336 2.23 -21.87 7.25
N GLU A 337 1.00 -22.35 7.44
CA GLU A 337 0.39 -22.63 8.75
C GLU A 337 0.40 -24.12 9.15
N ASP A 338 0.74 -25.04 8.23
CA ASP A 338 0.70 -26.49 8.49
C ASP A 338 2.00 -26.99 9.17
N PRO A 339 1.94 -27.46 10.44
CA PRO A 339 3.10 -27.96 11.18
C PRO A 339 3.80 -29.15 10.51
N ALA A 340 3.14 -29.83 9.56
CA ALA A 340 3.75 -30.92 8.80
C ALA A 340 4.94 -30.46 7.94
N PHE A 341 4.98 -29.20 7.51
CA PHE A 341 6.07 -28.65 6.70
C PHE A 341 7.27 -28.15 7.52
N ALA A 342 7.10 -27.93 8.83
CA ALA A 342 8.22 -27.61 9.72
C ALA A 342 9.32 -28.70 9.71
N HIS A 343 8.95 -29.96 9.40
CA HIS A 343 9.91 -31.06 9.23
C HIS A 343 10.70 -31.02 7.91
N MET A 344 10.33 -30.15 6.96
CA MET A 344 11.03 -29.93 5.68
C MET A 344 11.99 -28.74 5.72
N GLY A 345 12.13 -28.07 6.87
CA GLY A 345 13.02 -26.91 7.02
C GLY A 345 12.37 -25.57 6.68
N ILE A 346 11.07 -25.54 6.37
CA ILE A 346 10.29 -24.31 6.16
C ILE A 346 10.00 -23.69 7.53
N ALA A 347 10.33 -22.41 7.70
CA ALA A 347 10.04 -21.69 8.93
C ALA A 347 8.51 -21.52 9.13
N PRO A 348 8.01 -21.47 10.37
CA PRO A 348 6.62 -21.03 10.60
C PRO A 348 6.46 -19.59 10.10
N MET A 349 5.59 -19.38 9.11
CA MET A 349 5.40 -18.06 8.46
C MET A 349 4.02 -17.47 8.69
N GLY A 350 3.20 -18.10 9.53
CA GLY A 350 1.92 -17.53 9.94
C GLY A 350 2.10 -16.16 10.60
N ILE A 351 1.08 -15.30 10.53
CA ILE A 351 1.15 -13.91 11.00
C ILE A 351 1.66 -13.73 12.44
N ASN A 352 1.45 -14.73 13.30
CA ASN A 352 1.91 -14.69 14.70
C ASN A 352 3.43 -14.88 14.85
N ASP A 353 4.08 -15.46 13.86
CA ASP A 353 5.51 -15.78 13.85
C ASP A 353 6.34 -14.65 13.19
N TRP A 354 5.70 -13.65 12.59
CA TRP A 354 6.41 -12.61 11.82
C TRP A 354 7.43 -11.81 12.62
N PHE A 355 7.19 -11.64 13.91
CA PHE A 355 8.08 -10.93 14.83
C PHE A 355 8.81 -11.87 15.79
N VAL A 356 8.81 -13.18 15.51
CA VAL A 356 9.53 -14.19 16.29
C VAL A 356 10.90 -14.42 15.64
N PRO A 357 12.01 -14.37 16.40
CA PRO A 357 13.32 -14.67 15.84
C PRO A 357 13.38 -16.10 15.27
N PHE A 358 13.99 -16.28 14.09
CA PHE A 358 14.12 -17.59 13.45
C PHE A 358 14.90 -18.62 14.31
N ASN A 359 15.80 -18.17 15.17
CA ASN A 359 16.50 -19.01 16.14
C ASN A 359 17.01 -18.19 17.33
N GLU A 360 17.47 -18.87 18.39
CA GLU A 360 17.96 -18.27 19.65
C GLU A 360 19.16 -17.32 19.47
N GLY A 361 19.86 -17.38 18.33
CA GLY A 361 20.97 -16.49 18.00
C GLY A 361 20.53 -15.17 17.35
N ARG A 362 19.27 -15.05 16.94
CA ARG A 362 18.71 -13.85 16.30
C ARG A 362 17.93 -13.01 17.32
N PHE A 363 17.96 -11.70 17.12
CA PHE A 363 17.39 -10.74 18.06
C PHE A 363 16.33 -9.88 17.37
N VAL A 364 15.12 -9.88 17.93
CA VAL A 364 14.06 -8.92 17.60
C VAL A 364 13.92 -7.96 18.78
N HIS A 365 13.72 -6.67 18.49
CA HIS A 365 13.58 -5.66 19.54
C HIS A 365 12.40 -6.00 20.48
N PRO A 366 12.53 -5.85 21.83
CA PRO A 366 11.50 -6.29 22.77
C PRO A 366 10.11 -5.68 22.56
N PHE A 367 10.03 -4.47 21.98
CA PHE A 367 8.76 -3.85 21.62
C PHE A 367 8.09 -4.50 20.39
N ALA A 368 8.91 -4.98 19.44
CA ALA A 368 8.44 -5.67 18.24
C ALA A 368 8.08 -7.13 18.55
N ALA A 369 8.77 -7.75 19.51
CA ALA A 369 8.56 -9.12 19.91
C ALA A 369 7.08 -9.39 20.23
N ASN A 370 6.57 -10.51 19.70
CA ASN A 370 5.20 -10.91 19.97
C ASN A 370 5.11 -11.36 21.44
N ASP A 371 4.51 -10.50 22.27
CA ASP A 371 4.36 -10.76 23.69
C ASP A 371 3.46 -11.99 23.92
N ALA A 372 4.05 -13.10 24.37
CA ALA A 372 3.33 -14.18 25.06
C ALA A 372 2.77 -13.74 26.43
N TYR A 373 2.66 -12.43 26.69
CA TYR A 373 2.14 -11.88 27.94
C TYR A 373 0.61 -12.03 28.09
N GLY A 374 -0.10 -12.45 27.03
CA GLY A 374 -1.54 -12.76 27.07
C GLY A 374 -1.90 -14.24 27.30
N ALA A 375 -0.98 -15.18 27.02
CA ALA A 375 -1.31 -16.61 27.06
C ALA A 375 -1.27 -17.24 28.47
N ASN A 376 -0.68 -16.54 29.46
CA ASN A 376 -0.55 -17.01 30.84
C ASN A 376 -1.55 -16.37 31.82
N ALA A 377 -2.53 -15.60 31.34
CA ALA A 377 -3.54 -14.94 32.19
C ALA A 377 -4.85 -15.73 32.33
N GLU A 378 -5.07 -16.79 31.52
CA GLU A 378 -6.30 -17.61 31.56
C GLU A 378 -6.12 -19.01 32.19
N SER A 379 -4.95 -19.35 32.72
CA SER A 379 -4.71 -20.67 33.34
C SER A 379 -4.79 -20.71 34.87
N ASP A 380 -5.08 -19.58 35.54
CA ASP A 380 -5.02 -19.46 37.00
C ASP A 380 -6.36 -19.06 37.67
N THR A 381 -7.48 -19.49 37.10
CA THR A 381 -8.77 -19.51 37.81
C THR A 381 -9.55 -20.79 37.53
N ASP A 382 -9.13 -21.89 38.16
CA ASP A 382 -10.02 -22.95 38.66
C ASP A 382 -9.25 -23.86 39.63
N GLU A 383 -9.19 -23.47 40.90
CA GLU A 383 -9.10 -24.38 42.05
C GLU A 383 -10.09 -23.98 43.15
#